data_AF-A0A9D6EZ77-F1
#
_entry.id   AF-A0A9D6EZ77-F1
#
_cell.length_a   1.000
_cell.length_b   1.000
_cell.length_c   1.000
_cell.angle_alpha   90.00
_cell.angle_beta   90.00
_cell.angle_gamma   90.00
#
_symmetry.space_group_name_H-M   'P 1'
#
loop_
_entity.id
_entity.type
_entity.pdbx_description
1 polymer ?
#
loop_
_entity_poly.entity_id
_entity_poly.type
_entity_poly.pdbx_seq_one_letter_code
_entity_poly.pdbx_strand_id
1 'polypeptide(L)'
;MRQLLVDDEGYLSDFDGPRDLSDPRRLSLPAGNDGTPVNSLDWFGPINPHIPDCPPPKKAPASKGRQPDPKVDSGEKQTTSPSVEQVGDGTSPLAHPFGAALRVTSHILELNPRSPLRPVDYRRQIALLRLTSPNQAPPEWVDHSTLSAKRFLRALMKCQDNVSVCELARKWPVTTDAAAIYCSARPRQRWELEARILARQPFAEIEARMAMRPGTVARYEQLFFSVLDRIACPGYIHHHVIRLEEHTGEADLGAIWRHYGYHGGPLVLDAIIYGSGDGVKPAEVTDVGDFTKKSIELTTAVKALIAILTMPINEKTGPKILKFHLQYLKLAARLSGRSGGQVFELPSDYSRNLEACFSQFRGRPVGPLDALVGKLPPPFAIVEPKTETKGKWEG
;
A
#
# COMPACT_ATOMS: atom_id res chain seq x y z
N MET A 1 -41.57 -1.07 12.36
CA MET A 1 -41.20 -1.13 10.93
C MET A 1 -40.03 -2.11 10.80
N ARG A 2 -40.30 -3.43 10.86
CA ARG A 2 -40.36 -4.37 9.71
C ARG A 2 -39.16 -4.20 8.77
N GLN A 3 -38.12 -5.02 8.95
CA GLN A 3 -37.88 -6.28 8.22
C GLN A 3 -37.68 -6.05 6.71
N LEU A 4 -36.41 -6.12 6.28
CA LEU A 4 -35.96 -6.72 5.03
C LEU A 4 -34.52 -7.18 5.26
N LEU A 5 -34.42 -8.40 5.79
CA LEU A 5 -33.27 -9.29 5.58
C LEU A 5 -33.31 -9.66 4.10
N VAL A 6 -32.21 -9.42 3.39
CA VAL A 6 -31.93 -10.09 2.12
C VAL A 6 -30.83 -11.09 2.43
N ASP A 7 -31.19 -12.35 2.30
CA ASP A 7 -30.32 -13.51 2.35
C ASP A 7 -29.30 -13.43 1.21
N ASP A 8 -28.01 -13.42 1.55
CA ASP A 8 -26.91 -13.60 0.60
C ASP A 8 -25.93 -14.64 1.18
N GLU A 9 -26.50 -15.78 1.60
CA GLU A 9 -25.80 -17.02 1.94
C GLU A 9 -25.84 -17.90 0.69
N GLY A 10 -24.89 -17.72 -0.22
CA GLY A 10 -24.96 -18.36 -1.53
C GLY A 10 -23.64 -18.55 -2.26
N TYR A 11 -22.48 -18.63 -1.59
CA TYR A 11 -21.24 -19.05 -2.25
C TYR A 11 -20.30 -19.77 -1.26
N LEU A 12 -19.97 -21.03 -1.58
CA LEU A 12 -18.94 -21.92 -0.97
C LEU A 12 -19.35 -22.86 0.18
N SER A 13 -20.44 -23.61 0.01
CA SER A 13 -20.49 -24.98 0.54
C SER A 13 -20.70 -25.93 -0.63
N ASP A 14 -19.79 -26.90 -0.76
CA ASP A 14 -19.78 -28.07 -1.69
C ASP A 14 -18.48 -28.18 -2.50
N PHE A 15 -17.41 -28.59 -1.81
CA PHE A 15 -16.33 -29.35 -2.43
C PHE A 15 -15.66 -30.26 -1.40
N ASP A 16 -16.47 -31.11 -0.74
CA ASP A 16 -15.98 -32.31 -0.07
C ASP A 16 -16.31 -33.53 -0.95
N GLY A 17 -15.46 -33.76 -1.95
CA GLY A 17 -15.39 -35.06 -2.62
C GLY A 17 -14.65 -36.06 -1.73
N PRO A 18 -15.07 -37.33 -1.65
CA PRO A 18 -14.40 -38.33 -0.84
C PRO A 18 -12.98 -38.57 -1.37
N ARG A 19 -11.98 -38.40 -0.50
CA ARG A 19 -10.60 -38.80 -0.78
C ARG A 19 -10.47 -40.30 -0.57
N ASP A 20 -10.46 -41.03 -1.67
CA ASP A 20 -9.98 -42.40 -1.69
C ASP A 20 -8.47 -42.41 -1.40
N LEU A 21 -8.10 -42.93 -0.23
CA LEU A 21 -6.72 -42.98 0.30
C LEU A 21 -6.00 -44.28 -0.06
N SER A 22 -6.35 -44.89 -1.19
CA SER A 22 -5.94 -46.26 -1.54
C SER A 22 -5.05 -46.35 -2.79
N ASP A 23 -4.01 -45.52 -2.94
CA ASP A 23 -2.99 -45.79 -3.98
C ASP A 23 -1.55 -45.52 -3.49
N PRO A 24 -0.75 -46.57 -3.17
CA PRO A 24 0.62 -46.43 -2.72
C PRO A 24 1.66 -46.43 -3.86
N ARG A 25 1.30 -46.14 -5.12
CA ARG A 25 2.28 -46.19 -6.23
C ARG A 25 2.19 -45.00 -7.19
N ARG A 26 3.09 -44.02 -7.00
CA ARG A 26 3.73 -43.11 -8.02
C ARG A 26 4.41 -41.97 -7.26
N LEU A 27 5.62 -41.49 -7.52
CA LEU A 27 6.69 -41.77 -8.48
C LEU A 27 7.91 -41.03 -7.88
N SER A 28 9.06 -41.69 -7.80
CA SER A 28 10.33 -41.06 -7.42
C SER A 28 10.74 -40.04 -8.50
N LEU A 29 11.05 -38.81 -8.12
CA LEU A 29 11.64 -37.79 -9.00
C LEU A 29 13.14 -37.63 -8.70
N PRO A 30 13.97 -37.34 -9.71
CA PRO A 30 15.42 -37.25 -9.56
C PRO A 30 15.85 -35.93 -8.92
N ALA A 31 16.93 -35.99 -8.14
CA ALA A 31 17.64 -34.84 -7.62
C ALA A 31 18.36 -34.11 -8.77
N GLY A 32 17.79 -33.00 -9.23
CA GLY A 32 18.47 -32.02 -10.08
C GLY A 32 19.11 -30.96 -9.21
N ASN A 33 20.44 -30.97 -9.17
CA ASN A 33 21.29 -30.12 -8.35
C ASN A 33 21.84 -29.01 -9.24
N ASP A 34 21.22 -27.83 -9.25
CA ASP A 34 21.80 -26.60 -9.81
C ASP A 34 21.32 -25.41 -8.94
N GLY A 35 22.03 -25.23 -7.83
CA GLY A 35 21.78 -24.16 -6.86
C GLY A 35 22.17 -22.81 -7.43
N THR A 36 21.18 -22.06 -7.90
CA THR A 36 21.20 -20.59 -7.83
C THR A 36 19.91 -20.14 -7.12
N PRO A 37 19.99 -19.51 -5.94
CA PRO A 37 18.81 -18.98 -5.28
C PRO A 37 18.27 -17.80 -6.08
N VAL A 38 17.10 -17.99 -6.69
CA VAL A 38 16.37 -16.92 -7.37
C VAL A 38 15.93 -15.89 -6.33
N ASN A 39 16.22 -14.61 -6.60
CA ASN A 39 15.93 -13.48 -5.70
C ASN A 39 14.43 -13.39 -5.34
N SER A 40 14.13 -13.35 -4.04
CA SER A 40 12.75 -13.39 -3.50
C SER A 40 11.91 -12.11 -3.71
N LEU A 41 12.46 -11.07 -4.34
CA LEU A 41 11.72 -9.85 -4.70
C LEU A 41 11.08 -9.90 -6.10
N ASP A 42 11.43 -10.87 -6.94
CA ASP A 42 10.97 -10.93 -8.34
C ASP A 42 9.83 -11.95 -8.59
N TRP A 43 9.24 -12.52 -7.53
CA TRP A 43 8.13 -13.49 -7.66
C TRP A 43 6.92 -12.91 -8.41
N PHE A 44 6.79 -11.59 -8.40
CA PHE A 44 5.87 -10.83 -9.23
C PHE A 44 6.64 -9.76 -10.00
N GLY A 45 7.60 -10.16 -10.84
CA GLY A 45 8.00 -9.32 -11.98
C GLY A 45 6.76 -8.77 -12.68
N PRO A 46 6.81 -7.57 -13.29
CA PRO A 46 5.62 -6.83 -13.73
C PRO A 46 4.64 -7.75 -14.44
N ILE A 47 3.56 -8.11 -13.73
CA ILE A 47 2.51 -8.97 -14.27
C ILE A 47 1.86 -8.13 -15.35
N ASN A 48 2.22 -8.40 -16.60
CA ASN A 48 1.48 -7.91 -17.73
C ASN A 48 0.09 -8.57 -17.62
N PRO A 49 -1.03 -7.83 -17.50
CA PRO A 49 -2.35 -8.43 -17.31
C PRO A 49 -2.80 -9.30 -18.50
N HIS A 50 -2.05 -9.29 -19.60
CA HIS A 50 -2.05 -10.40 -20.54
C HIS A 50 -1.29 -11.59 -19.97
N ILE A 51 -1.99 -12.46 -19.24
CA ILE A 51 -1.60 -13.86 -19.08
C ILE A 51 -1.71 -14.47 -20.48
N PRO A 52 -0.60 -14.79 -21.19
CA PRO A 52 -0.72 -15.63 -22.37
C PRO A 52 -1.29 -16.97 -21.90
N ASP A 53 -2.30 -17.48 -22.61
CA ASP A 53 -2.78 -18.85 -22.41
C ASP A 53 -1.57 -19.77 -22.27
N CYS A 54 -1.42 -20.38 -21.09
CA CYS A 54 -0.39 -21.39 -20.89
C CYS A 54 -0.58 -22.44 -21.99
N PRO A 55 0.40 -22.62 -22.91
CA PRO A 55 0.22 -23.59 -23.96
C PRO A 55 0.05 -24.97 -23.32
N PRO A 56 -0.86 -25.83 -23.83
CA PRO A 56 -0.98 -27.20 -23.36
C PRO A 56 0.39 -27.90 -23.53
N PRO A 57 0.77 -28.82 -22.62
CA PRO A 57 2.07 -29.46 -22.64
C PRO A 57 2.27 -30.17 -23.99
N LYS A 58 3.14 -29.60 -24.83
CA LYS A 58 3.57 -30.24 -26.08
C LYS A 58 4.36 -31.49 -25.73
N LYS A 59 3.92 -32.65 -26.24
CA LYS A 59 4.72 -33.88 -26.25
C LYS A 59 6.07 -33.57 -26.91
N ALA A 60 7.16 -33.93 -26.23
CA ALA A 60 8.52 -33.71 -26.69
C ALA A 60 8.75 -34.36 -28.07
N PRO A 61 9.25 -33.63 -29.08
CA PRO A 61 9.75 -34.25 -30.30
C PRO A 61 11.13 -34.85 -30.05
N ALA A 62 11.33 -36.03 -30.63
CA ALA A 62 12.58 -36.78 -30.64
C ALA A 62 13.73 -35.95 -31.25
N SER A 63 14.89 -36.05 -30.61
CA SER A 63 16.16 -35.49 -31.05
C SER A 63 16.58 -36.07 -32.41
N LYS A 64 16.85 -35.19 -33.39
CA LYS A 64 17.61 -35.53 -34.59
C LYS A 64 18.60 -34.42 -34.93
N GLY A 65 19.84 -34.84 -35.14
CA GLY A 65 20.72 -34.31 -36.19
C GLY A 65 21.42 -33.00 -35.90
N ARG A 66 22.62 -33.08 -35.31
CA ARG A 66 23.64 -32.03 -35.32
C ARG A 66 24.33 -32.05 -36.70
N GLN A 67 24.28 -30.96 -37.45
CA GLN A 67 25.22 -30.71 -38.56
C GLN A 67 26.19 -29.57 -38.19
N PRO A 68 27.45 -29.62 -38.65
CA PRO A 68 28.42 -28.56 -38.43
C PRO A 68 28.41 -27.55 -39.60
N ASP A 69 28.39 -26.27 -39.26
CA ASP A 69 28.61 -25.18 -40.21
C ASP A 69 30.03 -24.60 -40.09
N PRO A 70 30.54 -23.97 -41.18
CA PRO A 70 31.96 -23.76 -41.40
C PRO A 70 32.49 -22.43 -40.86
N LYS A 71 33.82 -22.40 -40.74
CA LYS A 71 34.68 -21.25 -40.39
C LYS A 71 34.39 -20.03 -41.26
N VAL A 72 34.21 -18.88 -40.61
CA VAL A 72 34.36 -17.55 -41.22
C VAL A 72 35.42 -16.79 -40.44
N ASP A 73 36.35 -16.22 -41.20
CA ASP A 73 37.58 -15.60 -40.79
C ASP A 73 37.44 -14.07 -40.68
N SER A 74 38.18 -13.49 -39.73
CA SER A 74 38.73 -12.12 -39.70
C SER A 74 37.82 -10.88 -39.86
N GLY A 75 37.92 -9.95 -38.90
CA GLY A 75 37.55 -8.56 -39.15
C GLY A 75 37.37 -7.65 -37.93
N GLU A 76 38.43 -6.90 -37.62
CA GLU A 76 38.41 -5.52 -37.11
C GLU A 76 38.22 -5.14 -35.62
N LYS A 77 39.20 -4.29 -35.24
CA LYS A 77 39.13 -3.05 -34.44
C LYS A 77 39.16 -3.16 -32.91
N GLN A 78 40.39 -3.00 -32.43
CA GLN A 78 40.73 -2.45 -31.12
C GLN A 78 40.09 -1.07 -30.93
N THR A 79 39.25 -0.94 -29.91
CA THR A 79 38.91 0.33 -29.27
C THR A 79 39.27 0.24 -27.79
N THR A 80 40.01 1.24 -27.35
CA THR A 80 40.59 1.44 -26.03
C THR A 80 39.54 1.56 -24.92
N SER A 81 39.69 0.74 -23.87
CA SER A 81 38.96 0.81 -22.61
C SER A 81 39.42 1.98 -21.74
N PRO A 82 38.52 2.70 -21.05
CA PRO A 82 38.87 3.47 -19.85
C PRO A 82 38.72 2.62 -18.58
N SER A 83 39.56 2.94 -17.61
CA SER A 83 39.79 2.30 -16.33
C SER A 83 38.54 2.11 -15.49
N VAL A 84 38.33 0.87 -15.01
CA VAL A 84 37.33 0.47 -14.04
C VAL A 84 37.87 0.74 -12.63
N GLU A 85 37.24 1.67 -11.92
CA GLU A 85 37.41 1.85 -10.47
C GLU A 85 36.84 0.64 -9.73
N GLN A 86 37.64 0.10 -8.81
CA GLN A 86 37.30 -1.03 -7.95
C GLN A 86 36.18 -0.64 -6.98
N VAL A 87 34.98 -1.18 -7.21
CA VAL A 87 33.89 -1.19 -6.23
C VAL A 87 34.13 -2.36 -5.29
N GLY A 88 34.30 -2.05 -4.01
CA GLY A 88 34.51 -3.02 -2.94
C GLY A 88 33.34 -3.99 -2.82
N ASP A 89 33.67 -5.28 -2.82
CA ASP A 89 32.76 -6.41 -2.66
C ASP A 89 32.29 -6.48 -1.19
N GLY A 90 31.34 -5.61 -0.86
CA GLY A 90 30.63 -5.61 0.41
C GLY A 90 29.49 -6.62 0.36
N THR A 91 29.79 -7.90 0.56
CA THR A 91 28.80 -8.95 0.85
C THR A 91 27.96 -8.57 2.07
N SER A 92 26.88 -7.83 1.84
CA SER A 92 25.80 -7.61 2.79
C SER A 92 24.89 -8.83 2.78
N PRO A 93 24.61 -9.47 3.94
CA PRO A 93 23.64 -10.56 4.00
C PRO A 93 22.24 -10.01 3.67
N LEU A 94 21.69 -10.52 2.57
CA LEU A 94 20.35 -10.20 2.04
C LEU A 94 19.28 -10.49 3.10
N ALA A 95 18.64 -9.44 3.59
CA ALA A 95 17.48 -9.54 4.47
C ALA A 95 16.23 -9.93 3.65
N HIS A 96 15.64 -11.10 3.94
CA HIS A 96 14.31 -11.44 3.45
C HIS A 96 13.28 -10.37 3.91
N PRO A 97 12.38 -9.89 3.04
CA PRO A 97 11.31 -8.95 3.44
C PRO A 97 10.29 -9.56 4.42
N PHE A 98 10.42 -10.86 4.73
CA PHE A 98 9.61 -11.59 5.70
C PHE A 98 10.30 -11.77 7.06
N GLY A 99 11.54 -11.27 7.22
CA GLY A 99 12.44 -11.61 8.33
C GLY A 99 12.58 -10.57 9.44
N ALA A 100 11.66 -9.61 9.58
CA ALA A 100 11.64 -8.75 10.77
C ALA A 100 11.16 -9.59 11.96
N ALA A 101 12.11 -10.01 12.82
CA ALA A 101 11.81 -10.64 14.09
C ALA A 101 10.91 -9.69 14.91
N LEU A 102 9.61 -9.97 14.90
CA LEU A 102 8.59 -9.23 15.63
C LEU A 102 9.03 -9.09 17.09
N ARG A 103 9.07 -7.87 17.63
CA ARG A 103 9.07 -7.67 19.09
C ARG A 103 7.68 -8.08 19.57
N VAL A 104 7.56 -9.32 20.03
CA VAL A 104 6.31 -10.13 19.99
C VAL A 104 5.20 -9.69 20.95
N THR A 105 5.43 -8.90 22.00
CA THR A 105 4.39 -8.80 23.06
C THR A 105 3.32 -7.74 22.82
N SER A 106 3.67 -6.52 22.38
CA SER A 106 2.66 -5.46 22.14
C SER A 106 1.86 -5.69 20.86
N HIS A 107 2.51 -6.23 19.83
CA HIS A 107 1.92 -6.36 18.50
C HIS A 107 0.76 -7.37 18.45
N ILE A 108 0.78 -8.42 19.28
CA ILE A 108 -0.33 -9.40 19.34
C ILE A 108 -1.63 -8.74 19.81
N LEU A 109 -1.57 -7.79 20.74
CA LEU A 109 -2.77 -7.09 21.24
C LEU A 109 -3.40 -6.19 20.16
N GLU A 110 -2.57 -5.62 19.28
CA GLU A 110 -3.03 -4.82 18.13
C GLU A 110 -3.81 -5.69 17.13
N LEU A 111 -3.46 -6.97 16.99
CA LEU A 111 -4.12 -7.91 16.08
C LEU A 111 -5.49 -8.38 16.54
N ASN A 112 -5.91 -8.09 17.78
CA ASN A 112 -7.23 -8.45 18.24
C ASN A 112 -8.30 -7.83 17.31
N PRO A 113 -9.27 -8.61 16.77
CA PRO A 113 -10.32 -8.08 15.89
C PRO A 113 -11.11 -6.90 16.49
N ARG A 114 -11.19 -6.84 17.84
CA ARG A 114 -11.85 -5.80 18.62
C ARG A 114 -10.94 -4.62 19.00
N SER A 115 -9.63 -4.69 18.72
CA SER A 115 -8.69 -3.62 19.04
C SER A 115 -9.01 -2.37 18.22
N PRO A 116 -9.23 -1.19 18.82
CA PRO A 116 -9.51 0.04 18.07
C PRO A 116 -8.33 0.46 17.16
N LEU A 117 -7.11 0.01 17.48
CA LEU A 117 -5.89 0.34 16.77
C LEU A 117 -5.41 -0.77 15.82
N ARG A 118 -6.28 -1.75 15.50
CA ARG A 118 -5.87 -2.89 14.67
C ARG A 118 -5.38 -2.42 13.28
N PRO A 119 -4.31 -3.03 12.73
CA PRO A 119 -3.82 -2.71 11.41
C PRO A 119 -4.84 -3.10 10.33
N VAL A 120 -4.76 -2.45 9.16
CA VAL A 120 -5.68 -2.71 8.04
C VAL A 120 -5.56 -4.14 7.49
N ASP A 121 -4.39 -4.76 7.58
CA ASP A 121 -4.13 -6.14 7.14
C ASP A 121 -4.12 -7.15 8.31
N TYR A 122 -4.80 -6.86 9.43
CA TYR A 122 -4.74 -7.69 10.64
C TYR A 122 -5.05 -9.18 10.39
N ARG A 123 -6.00 -9.52 9.50
CA ARG A 123 -6.34 -10.92 9.17
C ARG A 123 -5.15 -11.65 8.54
N ARG A 124 -4.43 -11.01 7.63
CA ARG A 124 -3.20 -11.54 7.05
C ARG A 124 -2.12 -11.70 8.12
N GLN A 125 -1.97 -10.72 9.01
CA GLN A 125 -0.99 -10.79 10.10
C GLN A 125 -1.30 -11.94 11.08
N ILE A 126 -2.58 -12.15 11.46
CA ILE A 126 -2.99 -13.32 12.27
C ILE A 126 -2.71 -14.63 11.52
N ALA A 127 -2.99 -14.68 10.22
CA ALA A 127 -2.75 -15.86 9.41
C ALA A 127 -1.24 -16.23 9.38
N LEU A 128 -0.36 -15.24 9.24
CA LEU A 128 1.09 -15.41 9.34
C LEU A 128 1.51 -15.86 10.75
N LEU A 129 0.99 -15.21 11.79
CA LEU A 129 1.26 -15.57 13.19
C LEU A 129 0.90 -17.04 13.47
N ARG A 130 -0.24 -17.51 12.95
CA ARG A 130 -0.68 -18.91 13.08
C ARG A 130 0.07 -19.89 12.20
N LEU A 131 0.86 -19.44 11.23
CA LEU A 131 1.79 -20.29 10.46
C LEU A 131 3.11 -20.46 11.19
N THR A 132 3.66 -19.38 11.75
CA THR A 132 4.96 -19.38 12.43
C THR A 132 4.85 -19.85 13.87
N SER A 133 3.77 -19.51 14.56
CA SER A 133 3.54 -19.79 15.99
C SER A 133 2.07 -20.16 16.25
N PRO A 134 1.70 -21.44 16.06
CA PRO A 134 0.32 -21.89 16.14
C PRO A 134 -0.40 -21.46 17.43
N ASN A 135 0.27 -21.40 18.57
CA ASN A 135 -0.40 -21.12 19.86
C ASN A 135 -0.43 -19.63 20.26
N GLN A 136 0.06 -18.71 19.43
CA GLN A 136 0.13 -17.28 19.80
C GLN A 136 -1.16 -16.50 19.54
N ALA A 137 -1.94 -16.86 18.51
CA ALA A 137 -3.25 -16.23 18.27
C ALA A 137 -4.37 -17.07 18.91
N PRO A 138 -5.20 -16.50 19.80
CA PRO A 138 -6.35 -17.19 20.35
C PRO A 138 -7.31 -17.69 19.25
N PRO A 139 -7.92 -18.89 19.40
CA PRO A 139 -8.84 -19.44 18.42
C PRO A 139 -10.01 -18.51 18.07
N GLU A 140 -10.49 -17.72 19.02
CA GLU A 140 -11.60 -16.78 18.86
C GLU A 140 -11.28 -15.58 17.95
N TRP A 141 -10.01 -15.31 17.66
CA TRP A 141 -9.61 -14.27 16.69
C TRP A 141 -9.59 -14.78 15.25
N VAL A 142 -9.70 -16.10 15.06
CA VAL A 142 -9.49 -16.75 13.77
C VAL A 142 -10.85 -16.98 13.09
N ASP A 143 -11.22 -16.07 12.19
CA ASP A 143 -12.40 -16.21 11.35
C ASP A 143 -12.13 -17.04 10.07
N HIS A 144 -13.20 -17.31 9.30
CA HIS A 144 -13.10 -18.08 8.05
C HIS A 144 -12.11 -17.45 7.05
N SER A 145 -12.12 -16.12 6.93
CA SER A 145 -11.20 -15.38 6.04
C SER A 145 -9.74 -15.54 6.47
N THR A 146 -9.47 -15.49 7.78
CA THR A 146 -8.13 -15.73 8.35
C THR A 146 -7.64 -17.16 8.09
N LEU A 147 -8.51 -18.16 8.25
CA LEU A 147 -8.17 -19.56 7.91
C LEU A 147 -7.87 -19.71 6.42
N SER A 148 -8.68 -19.07 5.57
CA SER A 148 -8.50 -19.08 4.13
C SER A 148 -7.15 -18.46 3.73
N ALA A 149 -6.80 -17.30 4.31
CA ALA A 149 -5.48 -16.67 4.13
C ALA A 149 -4.34 -17.56 4.63
N LYS A 150 -4.49 -18.19 5.81
CA LYS A 150 -3.48 -19.11 6.35
C LYS A 150 -3.19 -20.26 5.39
N ARG A 151 -4.23 -20.88 4.83
CA ARG A 151 -4.07 -21.97 3.86
C ARG A 151 -3.41 -21.46 2.57
N PHE A 152 -3.69 -20.22 2.15
CA PHE A 152 -3.11 -19.59 0.94
C PHE A 152 -1.61 -19.36 1.14
N LEU A 153 -1.26 -18.67 2.21
CA LEU A 153 0.11 -18.34 2.56
C LEU A 153 0.95 -19.60 2.74
N ARG A 154 0.40 -20.66 3.36
CA ARG A 154 1.06 -21.97 3.44
C ARG A 154 1.33 -22.58 2.07
N ALA A 155 0.38 -22.48 1.14
CA ALA A 155 0.56 -23.00 -0.22
C ALA A 155 1.61 -22.17 -0.97
N LEU A 156 1.55 -20.84 -0.84
CA LEU A 156 2.52 -19.92 -1.43
C LEU A 156 3.94 -20.17 -0.93
N MET A 157 4.14 -20.41 0.38
CA MET A 157 5.45 -20.75 0.96
C MET A 157 6.01 -22.11 0.48
N LYS A 158 5.17 -22.98 -0.08
CA LYS A 158 5.60 -24.25 -0.67
C LYS A 158 5.94 -24.13 -2.16
N CYS A 159 5.54 -23.06 -2.81
CA CYS A 159 5.92 -22.79 -4.19
C CYS A 159 7.42 -22.51 -4.24
N GLN A 160 8.14 -23.21 -5.12
CA GLN A 160 9.59 -23.05 -5.31
C GLN A 160 9.91 -22.44 -6.67
N ASP A 161 8.98 -22.51 -7.61
CA ASP A 161 9.15 -22.18 -9.01
C ASP A 161 7.90 -21.50 -9.60
N ASN A 162 8.03 -20.94 -10.80
CA ASN A 162 6.92 -20.27 -11.49
C ASN A 162 5.77 -21.23 -11.83
N VAL A 163 6.04 -22.52 -12.02
CA VAL A 163 5.01 -23.51 -12.34
C VAL A 163 4.08 -23.73 -11.15
N SER A 164 4.63 -23.92 -9.95
CA SER A 164 3.83 -24.06 -8.72
C SER A 164 3.05 -22.79 -8.38
N VAL A 165 3.57 -21.59 -8.71
CA VAL A 165 2.83 -20.34 -8.59
C VAL A 165 1.65 -20.29 -9.57
N CYS A 166 1.85 -20.71 -10.82
CA CYS A 166 0.76 -20.82 -11.81
C CYS A 166 -0.31 -21.82 -11.38
N GLU A 167 0.07 -22.97 -10.80
CA GLU A 167 -0.88 -23.94 -10.25
C GLU A 167 -1.66 -23.36 -9.07
N LEU A 168 -1.00 -22.63 -8.18
CA LEU A 168 -1.66 -21.92 -7.08
C LEU A 168 -2.64 -20.85 -7.60
N ALA A 169 -2.26 -20.12 -8.65
CA ALA A 169 -3.14 -19.15 -9.32
C ALA A 169 -4.36 -19.81 -9.97
N ARG A 170 -4.22 -20.99 -10.58
CA ARG A 170 -5.37 -21.76 -11.09
C ARG A 170 -6.28 -22.23 -9.97
N LYS A 171 -5.68 -22.66 -8.86
CA LYS A 171 -6.43 -23.15 -7.70
C LYS A 171 -7.23 -22.02 -7.06
N TRP A 172 -6.58 -20.92 -6.71
CA TRP A 172 -7.17 -19.79 -5.95
C TRP A 172 -7.00 -18.45 -6.68
N PRO A 173 -7.60 -18.30 -7.87
CA PRO A 173 -7.34 -17.16 -8.75
C PRO A 173 -7.56 -15.81 -8.08
N VAL A 174 -8.73 -15.64 -7.45
CA VAL A 174 -9.13 -14.40 -6.78
C VAL A 174 -8.19 -14.03 -5.63
N THR A 175 -7.69 -15.02 -4.88
CA THR A 175 -6.76 -14.73 -3.76
C THR A 175 -5.36 -14.40 -4.26
N THR A 176 -4.91 -15.07 -5.33
CA THR A 176 -3.63 -14.78 -5.97
C THR A 176 -3.63 -13.39 -6.62
N ASP A 177 -4.71 -13.01 -7.31
CA ASP A 177 -4.87 -11.67 -7.91
C ASP A 177 -4.81 -10.57 -6.82
N ALA A 178 -5.53 -10.76 -5.70
CA ALA A 178 -5.48 -9.83 -4.57
C ALA A 178 -4.07 -9.75 -3.93
N ALA A 179 -3.39 -10.89 -3.77
CA ALA A 179 -2.03 -10.93 -3.24
C ALA A 179 -1.02 -10.26 -4.19
N ALA A 180 -1.20 -10.41 -5.51
CA ALA A 180 -0.37 -9.77 -6.51
C ALA A 180 -0.48 -8.24 -6.45
N ILE A 181 -1.68 -7.69 -6.27
CA ILE A 181 -1.89 -6.25 -6.07
C ILE A 181 -1.16 -5.77 -4.81
N TYR A 182 -1.30 -6.51 -3.70
CA TYR A 182 -0.68 -6.14 -2.42
C TYR A 182 0.85 -6.15 -2.48
N CYS A 183 1.44 -7.15 -3.13
CA CYS A 183 2.88 -7.35 -3.25
C CYS A 183 3.53 -6.60 -4.44
N SER A 184 2.74 -5.89 -5.25
CA SER A 184 3.23 -5.23 -6.46
C SER A 184 4.34 -4.21 -6.16
N ALA A 185 5.42 -4.24 -6.94
CA ALA A 185 6.49 -3.25 -6.86
C ALA A 185 6.05 -1.83 -7.26
N ARG A 186 4.93 -1.73 -8.00
CA ARG A 186 4.32 -0.47 -8.43
C ARG A 186 3.04 -0.22 -7.63
N PRO A 187 3.12 0.47 -6.50
CA PRO A 187 2.02 0.56 -5.54
C PRO A 187 0.82 1.40 -6.03
N ARG A 188 0.91 2.03 -7.22
CA ARG A 188 -0.15 2.88 -7.78
C ARG A 188 -1.49 2.16 -7.91
N GLN A 189 -1.49 0.92 -8.41
CA GLN A 189 -2.73 0.13 -8.55
C GLN A 189 -3.34 -0.17 -7.18
N ARG A 190 -2.50 -0.53 -6.21
CA ARG A 190 -2.90 -0.74 -4.82
C ARG A 190 -3.49 0.54 -4.20
N TRP A 191 -2.82 1.68 -4.37
CA TRP A 191 -3.28 2.97 -3.83
C TRP A 191 -4.64 3.38 -4.38
N GLU A 192 -4.85 3.21 -5.68
CA GLU A 192 -6.14 3.49 -6.31
C GLU A 192 -7.23 2.56 -5.77
N LEU A 193 -6.95 1.26 -5.67
CA LEU A 193 -7.90 0.27 -5.13
C LEU A 193 -8.32 0.63 -3.69
N GLU A 194 -7.34 0.88 -2.81
CA GLU A 194 -7.59 1.29 -1.42
C GLU A 194 -8.42 2.57 -1.34
N ALA A 195 -8.11 3.57 -2.17
CA ALA A 195 -8.85 4.82 -2.22
C ALA A 195 -10.30 4.63 -2.70
N ARG A 196 -10.53 3.76 -3.69
CA ARG A 196 -11.88 3.43 -4.18
C ARG A 196 -12.72 2.69 -3.14
N ILE A 197 -12.10 1.78 -2.37
CA ILE A 197 -12.76 1.11 -1.24
C ILE A 197 -13.18 2.15 -0.19
N LEU A 198 -12.30 3.10 0.15
CA LEU A 198 -12.62 4.18 1.09
C LEU A 198 -13.69 5.14 0.57
N ALA A 199 -13.79 5.30 -0.74
CA ALA A 199 -14.86 6.05 -1.41
C ALA A 199 -16.22 5.34 -1.39
N ARG A 200 -16.31 4.14 -0.80
CA ARG A 200 -17.51 3.30 -0.75
C ARG A 200 -18.05 2.98 -2.14
N GLN A 201 -17.17 2.93 -3.14
CA GLN A 201 -17.57 2.50 -4.48
C GLN A 201 -17.94 1.00 -4.45
N PRO A 202 -19.05 0.57 -5.08
CA PRO A 202 -19.43 -0.83 -5.13
C PRO A 202 -18.31 -1.70 -5.73
N PHE A 203 -18.04 -2.86 -5.14
CA PHE A 203 -16.91 -3.72 -5.55
C PHE A 203 -16.96 -4.09 -7.04
N ALA A 204 -18.14 -4.41 -7.57
CA ALA A 204 -18.31 -4.73 -8.99
C ALA A 204 -17.91 -3.56 -9.91
N GLU A 205 -18.17 -2.31 -9.52
CA GLU A 205 -17.76 -1.14 -10.28
C GLU A 205 -16.24 -0.92 -10.22
N ILE A 206 -15.63 -1.14 -9.05
CA ILE A 206 -14.18 -1.08 -8.90
C ILE A 206 -13.52 -2.15 -9.79
N GLU A 207 -14.06 -3.36 -9.78
CA GLU A 207 -13.56 -4.48 -10.58
C GLU A 207 -13.65 -4.19 -12.07
N ALA A 208 -14.80 -3.73 -12.55
CA ALA A 208 -14.99 -3.34 -13.94
C ALA A 208 -14.02 -2.21 -14.35
N ARG A 209 -13.89 -1.18 -13.51
CA ARG A 209 -13.06 -0.01 -13.81
C ARG A 209 -11.57 -0.32 -13.82
N MET A 210 -11.11 -1.17 -12.91
CA MET A 210 -9.70 -1.54 -12.82
C MET A 210 -9.36 -2.82 -13.62
N ALA A 211 -10.29 -3.30 -14.45
CA ALA A 211 -10.16 -4.54 -15.24
C ALA A 211 -9.73 -5.75 -14.39
N MET A 212 -10.32 -5.89 -13.20
CA MET A 212 -10.04 -6.99 -12.28
C MET A 212 -11.08 -8.11 -12.42
N ARG A 213 -10.67 -9.32 -12.03
CA ARG A 213 -11.56 -10.48 -11.94
C ARG A 213 -12.65 -10.24 -10.87
N PRO A 214 -13.89 -10.69 -11.10
CA PRO A 214 -14.94 -10.63 -10.09
C PRO A 214 -14.55 -11.30 -8.77
N GLY A 215 -14.81 -10.62 -7.66
CA GLY A 215 -14.47 -11.05 -6.30
C GLY A 215 -13.07 -10.67 -5.83
N THR A 216 -12.17 -10.21 -6.71
CA THR A 216 -10.80 -9.81 -6.34
C THR A 216 -10.80 -8.63 -5.38
N VAL A 217 -11.68 -7.65 -5.56
CA VAL A 217 -11.75 -6.47 -4.69
C VAL A 217 -12.29 -6.85 -3.31
N ALA A 218 -13.35 -7.67 -3.26
CA ALA A 218 -13.89 -8.19 -2.01
C ALA A 218 -12.83 -8.99 -1.23
N ARG A 219 -12.05 -9.82 -1.94
CA ARG A 219 -10.98 -10.60 -1.34
C ARG A 219 -9.81 -9.74 -0.86
N TYR A 220 -9.49 -8.69 -1.60
CA TYR A 220 -8.45 -7.73 -1.24
C TYR A 220 -8.82 -6.99 0.05
N GLU A 221 -10.03 -6.44 0.12
CA GLU A 221 -10.57 -5.80 1.33
C GLU A 221 -10.49 -6.76 2.52
N GLN A 222 -10.99 -7.98 2.37
CA GLN A 222 -11.05 -8.92 3.48
C GLN A 222 -9.68 -9.28 4.06
N LEU A 223 -8.66 -9.46 3.22
CA LEU A 223 -7.37 -10.00 3.64
C LEU A 223 -6.30 -8.95 3.90
N PHE A 224 -6.25 -7.92 3.07
CA PHE A 224 -5.15 -6.95 3.02
C PHE A 224 -5.57 -5.54 3.42
N PHE A 225 -6.87 -5.23 3.41
CA PHE A 225 -7.35 -3.87 3.64
C PHE A 225 -8.73 -3.85 4.31
N SER A 226 -8.83 -4.47 5.49
CA SER A 226 -10.09 -4.67 6.21
C SER A 226 -10.49 -3.42 6.98
N VAL A 227 -11.19 -2.53 6.27
CA VAL A 227 -11.54 -1.18 6.75
C VAL A 227 -13.05 -0.91 6.76
N LEU A 228 -13.86 -1.70 6.06
CA LEU A 228 -15.28 -1.38 5.86
C LEU A 228 -16.11 -1.38 7.15
N ASP A 229 -15.78 -2.25 8.09
CA ASP A 229 -16.42 -2.29 9.42
C ASP A 229 -16.08 -1.06 10.29
N ARG A 230 -15.09 -0.25 9.89
CA ARG A 230 -14.62 0.95 10.61
C ARG A 230 -14.64 2.22 9.78
N ILE A 231 -15.25 2.18 8.61
CA ILE A 231 -15.31 3.34 7.71
C ILE A 231 -16.12 4.51 8.31
N ALA A 232 -16.96 4.22 9.31
CA ALA A 232 -17.71 5.21 10.08
C ALA A 232 -16.91 5.84 11.24
N CYS A 233 -15.64 5.48 11.43
CA CYS A 233 -14.77 5.98 12.50
C CYS A 233 -13.69 6.91 11.93
N PRO A 234 -13.93 8.24 11.79
CA PRO A 234 -13.01 9.14 11.10
C PRO A 234 -11.60 9.13 11.70
N GLY A 235 -11.48 9.15 13.03
CA GLY A 235 -10.18 9.09 13.70
C GLY A 235 -9.37 7.85 13.34
N TYR A 236 -10.01 6.69 13.23
CA TYR A 236 -9.33 5.46 12.78
C TYR A 236 -8.87 5.60 11.32
N ILE A 237 -9.73 6.11 10.43
CA ILE A 237 -9.40 6.29 9.02
C ILE A 237 -8.25 7.29 8.84
N HIS A 238 -8.27 8.44 9.53
CA HIS A 238 -7.22 9.45 9.43
C HIS A 238 -5.87 8.95 9.95
N HIS A 239 -5.85 8.38 11.15
CA HIS A 239 -4.60 8.04 11.82
C HIS A 239 -4.03 6.67 11.40
N HIS A 240 -4.86 5.68 11.07
CA HIS A 240 -4.39 4.33 10.74
C HIS A 240 -4.45 3.97 9.27
N VAL A 241 -5.42 4.49 8.51
CA VAL A 241 -5.62 4.10 7.11
C VAL A 241 -4.96 5.09 6.15
N ILE A 242 -5.20 6.39 6.34
CA ILE A 242 -4.63 7.45 5.51
C ILE A 242 -3.17 7.69 5.89
N ARG A 243 -2.87 7.82 7.19
CA ARG A 243 -1.52 8.02 7.75
C ARG A 243 -0.82 9.27 7.18
N LEU A 244 -1.57 10.37 7.07
CA LEU A 244 -1.05 11.61 6.46
C LEU A 244 0.12 12.21 7.26
N GLU A 245 0.12 12.02 8.58
CA GLU A 245 1.08 12.64 9.51
C GLU A 245 2.42 11.90 9.64
N GLU A 246 2.50 10.63 9.22
CA GLU A 246 3.70 9.83 9.42
C GLU A 246 4.83 10.13 8.42
N HIS A 247 4.51 10.83 7.33
CA HIS A 247 5.45 11.11 6.27
C HIS A 247 6.20 12.41 6.59
N THR A 248 7.44 12.28 7.08
CA THR A 248 8.37 13.41 7.31
C THR A 248 9.05 13.90 6.03
N GLY A 249 8.71 13.34 4.87
CA GLY A 249 9.37 13.56 3.59
C GLY A 249 8.41 13.91 2.45
N GLU A 250 8.67 13.36 1.27
CA GLU A 250 7.81 13.57 0.10
C GLU A 250 6.38 13.06 0.35
N ALA A 251 5.43 13.79 -0.22
CA ALA A 251 4.02 13.49 -0.18
C ALA A 251 3.72 12.05 -0.66
N ASP A 252 3.19 11.19 0.22
CA ASP A 252 2.67 9.88 -0.21
C ASP A 252 1.40 10.07 -1.03
N LEU A 253 1.53 9.93 -2.36
CA LEU A 253 0.40 9.97 -3.28
C LEU A 253 -0.70 8.98 -2.87
N GLY A 254 -0.33 7.82 -2.31
CA GLY A 254 -1.29 6.86 -1.80
C GLY A 254 -2.15 7.43 -0.67
N ALA A 255 -1.54 8.09 0.31
CA ALA A 255 -2.25 8.76 1.40
C ALA A 255 -3.20 9.85 0.88
N ILE A 256 -2.76 10.64 -0.10
CA ILE A 256 -3.58 11.67 -0.72
C ILE A 256 -4.81 11.07 -1.42
N TRP A 257 -4.61 10.01 -2.20
CA TRP A 257 -5.71 9.35 -2.89
C TRP A 257 -6.70 8.75 -1.90
N ARG A 258 -6.21 8.08 -0.85
CA ARG A 258 -7.06 7.57 0.24
C ARG A 258 -7.84 8.69 0.93
N HIS A 259 -7.19 9.84 1.17
CA HIS A 259 -7.83 11.01 1.77
C HIS A 259 -8.99 11.53 0.90
N TYR A 260 -8.78 11.72 -0.39
CA TYR A 260 -9.82 12.20 -1.31
C TYR A 260 -10.90 11.17 -1.62
N GLY A 261 -10.53 9.89 -1.70
CA GLY A 261 -11.51 8.82 -1.81
C GLY A 261 -12.47 8.86 -0.63
N TYR A 262 -11.96 8.95 0.60
CA TYR A 262 -12.77 8.98 1.81
C TYR A 262 -13.71 10.20 1.92
N HIS A 263 -13.19 11.42 1.67
CA HIS A 263 -13.98 12.66 1.84
C HIS A 263 -14.79 13.06 0.62
N GLY A 264 -14.23 12.88 -0.57
CA GLY A 264 -14.79 13.35 -1.84
C GLY A 264 -15.55 12.28 -2.63
N GLY A 265 -15.39 11.00 -2.27
CA GLY A 265 -16.00 9.90 -3.00
C GLY A 265 -15.34 9.61 -4.37
N PRO A 266 -15.94 8.72 -5.18
CA PRO A 266 -15.29 8.18 -6.37
C PRO A 266 -15.10 9.22 -7.48
N LEU A 267 -15.99 10.21 -7.62
CA LEU A 267 -15.90 11.24 -8.66
C LEU A 267 -14.74 12.21 -8.42
N VAL A 268 -14.53 12.64 -7.18
CA VAL A 268 -13.38 13.48 -6.82
C VAL A 268 -12.09 12.69 -6.99
N LEU A 269 -12.10 11.40 -6.62
CA LEU A 269 -10.95 10.52 -6.82
C LEU A 269 -10.59 10.37 -8.30
N ASP A 270 -11.58 10.15 -9.18
CA ASP A 270 -11.37 10.06 -10.62
C ASP A 270 -10.77 11.36 -11.16
N ALA A 271 -11.28 12.51 -10.73
CA ALA A 271 -10.75 13.82 -11.11
C ALA A 271 -9.30 14.05 -10.63
N ILE A 272 -8.84 13.40 -9.56
CA ILE A 272 -7.47 13.53 -9.05
C ILE A 272 -6.53 12.53 -9.73
N ILE A 273 -6.97 11.29 -9.95
CA ILE A 273 -6.14 10.24 -10.56
C ILE A 273 -5.99 10.48 -12.07
N TYR A 274 -7.09 10.86 -12.73
CA TYR A 274 -7.18 11.01 -14.19
C TYR A 274 -7.34 12.46 -14.63
N GLY A 275 -7.18 13.43 -13.73
CA GLY A 275 -7.44 14.88 -13.89
C GLY A 275 -6.76 15.65 -15.03
N SER A 276 -6.30 14.96 -16.05
CA SER A 276 -5.83 15.54 -17.31
C SER A 276 -6.13 14.66 -18.54
N GLY A 277 -6.60 13.42 -18.34
CA GLY A 277 -6.72 12.40 -19.40
C GLY A 277 -8.12 12.19 -19.95
N ASP A 278 -9.17 12.31 -19.12
CA ASP A 278 -10.56 12.03 -19.53
C ASP A 278 -11.34 13.29 -19.91
N GLY A 279 -10.66 14.44 -20.04
CA GLY A 279 -11.26 15.62 -20.64
C GLY A 279 -11.77 15.29 -22.05
N VAL A 280 -12.91 15.87 -22.44
CA VAL A 280 -13.46 15.73 -23.81
C VAL A 280 -12.32 15.90 -24.79
N LYS A 281 -11.96 14.82 -25.48
CA LYS A 281 -10.92 14.85 -26.50
C LYS A 281 -11.31 15.95 -27.48
N PRO A 282 -10.44 16.94 -27.75
CA PRO A 282 -10.79 18.03 -28.67
C PRO A 282 -11.22 17.42 -30.00
N ALA A 283 -12.43 17.77 -30.46
CA ALA A 283 -12.96 17.27 -31.71
C ALA A 283 -12.32 18.00 -32.89
N GLU A 284 -11.97 19.28 -32.67
CA GLU A 284 -11.37 20.15 -33.67
C GLU A 284 -10.05 20.77 -33.15
N VAL A 285 -9.22 21.25 -34.09
CA VAL A 285 -7.93 21.89 -33.76
C VAL A 285 -8.14 23.19 -32.96
N THR A 286 -9.25 23.87 -33.18
CA THR A 286 -9.65 25.09 -32.47
C THR A 286 -9.91 24.83 -30.98
N ASP A 287 -10.31 23.62 -30.60
CA ASP A 287 -10.61 23.26 -29.20
C ASP A 287 -9.35 23.00 -28.36
N VAL A 288 -8.19 22.85 -29.02
CA VAL A 288 -6.93 22.49 -28.35
C VAL A 288 -6.54 23.55 -27.31
N GLY A 289 -6.76 24.83 -27.61
CA GLY A 289 -6.46 25.93 -26.68
C GLY A 289 -7.27 25.82 -25.38
N ASP A 290 -8.57 25.59 -25.48
CA ASP A 290 -9.46 25.44 -24.32
C ASP A 290 -9.17 24.15 -23.54
N PHE A 291 -8.88 23.06 -24.24
CA PHE A 291 -8.46 21.80 -23.62
C PHE A 291 -7.17 21.99 -22.80
N THR A 292 -6.15 22.62 -23.39
CA THR A 292 -4.88 22.88 -22.70
C THR A 292 -5.08 23.81 -21.50
N LYS A 293 -5.88 24.88 -21.65
CA LYS A 293 -6.18 25.80 -20.55
C LYS A 293 -6.85 25.09 -19.37
N LYS A 294 -7.92 24.32 -19.62
CA LYS A 294 -8.62 23.54 -18.58
C LYS A 294 -7.71 22.51 -17.93
N SER A 295 -6.84 21.86 -18.71
CA SER A 295 -5.86 20.89 -18.20
C SER A 295 -4.82 21.54 -17.28
N ILE A 296 -4.30 22.73 -17.65
CA ILE A 296 -3.38 23.50 -16.80
C ILE A 296 -4.08 23.94 -15.50
N GLU A 297 -5.30 24.46 -15.60
CA GLU A 297 -6.08 24.88 -14.43
C GLU A 297 -6.31 23.72 -13.47
N LEU A 298 -6.77 22.57 -13.96
CA LEU A 298 -7.03 21.39 -13.15
C LEU A 298 -5.73 20.82 -12.57
N THR A 299 -4.68 20.69 -13.37
CA THR A 299 -3.36 20.20 -12.90
C THR A 299 -2.78 21.12 -11.82
N THR A 300 -2.89 22.44 -12.01
CA THR A 300 -2.40 23.41 -11.03
C THR A 300 -3.23 23.36 -9.75
N ALA A 301 -4.55 23.24 -9.86
CA ALA A 301 -5.43 23.08 -8.72
C ALA A 301 -5.11 21.81 -7.92
N VAL A 302 -4.97 20.66 -8.59
CA VAL A 302 -4.60 19.39 -7.94
C VAL A 302 -3.21 19.47 -7.31
N LYS A 303 -2.21 20.06 -7.98
CA LYS A 303 -0.87 20.24 -7.39
C LYS A 303 -0.87 21.17 -6.19
N ALA A 304 -1.62 22.27 -6.24
CA ALA A 304 -1.77 23.19 -5.11
C ALA A 304 -2.45 22.51 -3.93
N LEU A 305 -3.48 21.71 -4.19
CA LEU A 305 -4.21 20.93 -3.21
C LEU A 305 -3.31 19.88 -2.52
N ILE A 306 -2.55 19.12 -3.30
CA ILE A 306 -1.52 18.19 -2.81
C ILE A 306 -0.52 18.93 -1.91
N ALA A 307 0.01 20.06 -2.39
CA ALA A 307 0.97 20.86 -1.63
C ALA A 307 0.39 21.38 -0.30
N ILE A 308 -0.89 21.77 -0.28
CA ILE A 308 -1.56 22.21 0.97
C ILE A 308 -1.67 21.06 1.98
N LEU A 309 -2.01 19.84 1.52
CA LEU A 309 -2.16 18.69 2.40
C LEU A 309 -0.82 18.14 2.92
N THR A 310 0.24 18.25 2.13
CA THR A 310 1.51 17.59 2.44
C THR A 310 2.56 18.56 2.98
N MET A 311 2.33 19.87 2.92
CA MET A 311 3.29 20.80 3.45
C MET A 311 3.29 20.72 4.98
N PRO A 312 4.45 20.40 5.61
CA PRO A 312 4.52 20.37 7.06
C PRO A 312 4.19 21.76 7.59
N ILE A 313 3.26 21.85 8.53
CA ILE A 313 2.91 23.11 9.18
C ILE A 313 3.96 23.37 10.26
N ASN A 314 4.89 24.27 9.97
CA ASN A 314 5.92 24.73 10.90
C ASN A 314 5.94 26.26 10.95
N GLU A 315 6.77 26.83 11.82
CA GLU A 315 6.89 28.28 12.01
C GLU A 315 7.22 29.05 10.72
N LYS A 316 7.88 28.40 9.74
CA LYS A 316 8.27 29.01 8.46
C LYS A 316 7.19 28.87 7.39
N THR A 317 6.48 27.75 7.36
CA THR A 317 5.49 27.43 6.31
C THR A 317 4.09 27.91 6.68
N GLY A 318 3.69 27.84 7.95
CA GLY A 318 2.38 28.26 8.45
C GLY A 318 1.98 29.68 8.03
N PRO A 319 2.82 30.70 8.24
CA PRO A 319 2.52 32.05 7.79
C PRO A 319 2.35 32.17 6.26
N LYS A 320 3.08 31.35 5.49
CA LYS A 320 2.98 31.35 4.02
C LYS A 320 1.65 30.73 3.56
N ILE A 321 1.23 29.60 4.16
CA ILE A 321 -0.09 28.98 3.89
C ILE A 321 -1.18 30.01 4.10
N LEU A 322 -1.16 30.66 5.28
CA LEU A 322 -2.19 31.59 5.65
C LEU A 322 -2.22 32.79 4.69
N LYS A 323 -1.04 33.33 4.33
CA LYS A 323 -0.93 34.38 3.32
C LYS A 323 -1.52 33.95 1.97
N PHE A 324 -1.22 32.74 1.50
CA PHE A 324 -1.78 32.23 0.24
C PHE A 324 -3.30 32.07 0.31
N HIS A 325 -3.83 31.55 1.42
CA HIS A 325 -5.28 31.44 1.62
C HIS A 325 -5.97 32.80 1.62
N LEU A 326 -5.40 33.80 2.31
CA LEU A 326 -5.92 35.16 2.31
C LEU A 326 -5.88 35.80 0.92
N GLN A 327 -4.82 35.56 0.14
CA GLN A 327 -4.74 36.02 -1.26
C GLN A 327 -5.79 35.35 -2.14
N TYR A 328 -6.01 34.04 -1.96
CA TYR A 328 -7.05 33.30 -2.65
C TYR A 328 -8.44 33.87 -2.37
N LEU A 329 -8.79 34.12 -1.10
CA LEU A 329 -10.08 34.72 -0.72
C LEU A 329 -10.28 36.10 -1.36
N LYS A 330 -9.22 36.93 -1.39
CA LYS A 330 -9.26 38.25 -2.07
C LYS A 330 -9.53 38.13 -3.57
N LEU A 331 -8.93 37.14 -4.23
CA LEU A 331 -9.09 36.92 -5.66
C LEU A 331 -10.48 36.34 -5.98
N ALA A 332 -10.96 35.39 -5.19
CA ALA A 332 -12.32 34.85 -5.31
C ALA A 332 -13.39 35.94 -5.15
N ALA A 333 -13.22 36.85 -4.18
CA ALA A 333 -14.12 37.99 -3.99
C ALA A 333 -14.18 38.89 -5.25
N ARG A 334 -13.04 39.18 -5.88
CA ARG A 334 -12.97 39.97 -7.13
C ARG A 334 -13.67 39.29 -8.30
N LEU A 335 -13.46 37.97 -8.46
CA LEU A 335 -14.05 37.20 -9.55
C LEU A 335 -15.57 37.03 -9.41
N SER A 336 -16.09 37.00 -8.18
CA SER A 336 -17.53 36.84 -7.93
C SER A 336 -18.40 38.02 -8.40
N GLY A 337 -17.83 39.06 -9.00
CA GLY A 337 -18.60 40.14 -9.62
C GLY A 337 -19.46 40.94 -8.65
N ARG A 338 -19.24 40.82 -7.32
CA ARG A 338 -19.72 41.78 -6.32
C ARG A 338 -18.96 43.09 -6.48
N SER A 339 -19.26 43.79 -7.58
CA SER A 339 -18.80 45.14 -7.89
C SER A 339 -19.51 46.19 -7.02
N GLY A 340 -20.40 45.79 -6.11
CA GLY A 340 -21.08 46.65 -5.16
C GLY A 340 -20.47 46.59 -3.77
N GLY A 341 -19.35 47.29 -3.55
CA GLY A 341 -18.97 47.98 -2.30
C GLY A 341 -18.73 47.21 -1.00
N GLN A 342 -19.32 46.03 -0.77
CA GLN A 342 -18.96 45.19 0.38
C GLN A 342 -17.81 44.30 -0.02
N VAL A 343 -16.62 44.90 -0.02
CA VAL A 343 -15.39 44.15 0.23
C VAL A 343 -15.69 43.30 1.47
N PHE A 344 -15.49 41.99 1.37
CA PHE A 344 -15.35 41.16 2.55
C PHE A 344 -14.06 41.65 3.23
N GLU A 345 -14.15 42.77 3.94
CA GLU A 345 -13.16 43.17 4.89
C GLU A 345 -13.18 42.05 5.90
N LEU A 346 -12.22 41.14 5.76
CA LEU A 346 -11.73 40.41 6.93
C LEU A 346 -11.66 41.47 8.02
N PRO A 347 -12.38 41.29 9.15
CA PRO A 347 -12.40 42.28 10.21
C PRO A 347 -10.98 42.79 10.39
N SER A 348 -10.74 44.10 10.36
CA SER A 348 -9.37 44.64 10.36
C SER A 348 -8.52 44.07 11.52
N ASP A 349 -9.22 43.69 12.58
CA ASP A 349 -8.74 42.93 13.73
C ASP A 349 -8.18 41.55 13.38
N TYR A 350 -8.71 40.81 12.41
CA TYR A 350 -8.22 39.48 12.03
C TYR A 350 -6.82 39.53 11.41
N SER A 351 -6.58 40.45 10.47
CA SER A 351 -5.22 40.64 9.91
C SER A 351 -4.24 41.12 10.98
N ARG A 352 -4.68 42.04 11.86
CA ARG A 352 -3.86 42.58 12.94
C ARG A 352 -3.59 41.52 14.02
N ASN A 353 -4.55 40.66 14.33
CA ASN A 353 -4.44 39.54 15.26
C ASN A 353 -3.53 38.45 14.71
N LEU A 354 -3.59 38.18 13.40
CA LEU A 354 -2.65 37.26 12.76
C LEU A 354 -1.23 37.82 12.75
N GLU A 355 -1.04 39.09 12.41
CA GLU A 355 0.28 39.72 12.48
C GLU A 355 0.80 39.80 13.91
N ALA A 356 -0.06 40.04 14.91
CA ALA A 356 0.30 39.99 16.33
C ALA A 356 0.63 38.57 16.81
N CYS A 357 -0.12 37.55 16.38
CA CYS A 357 0.25 36.15 16.61
C CYS A 357 1.61 35.84 15.99
N PHE A 358 1.82 36.19 14.71
CA PHE A 358 3.09 35.93 14.03
C PHE A 358 4.26 36.71 14.60
N SER A 359 4.06 37.93 15.13
CA SER A 359 5.12 38.69 15.79
C SER A 359 5.52 38.08 17.13
N GLN A 360 4.61 37.40 17.84
CA GLN A 360 4.96 36.63 19.04
C GLN A 360 5.85 35.40 18.73
N PHE A 361 5.75 34.84 17.52
CA PHE A 361 6.61 33.74 17.06
C PHE A 361 7.93 34.23 16.45
N ARG A 362 7.96 35.43 15.85
CA ARG A 362 9.19 36.05 15.33
C ARG A 362 10.05 36.58 16.46
N GLY A 363 10.94 35.74 17.00
CA GLY A 363 11.99 36.19 17.92
C GLY A 363 12.17 35.36 19.17
N ARG A 364 11.36 34.31 19.38
CA ARG A 364 11.74 33.28 20.35
C ARG A 364 12.77 32.37 19.69
N PRO A 365 14.03 32.31 20.19
CA PRO A 365 14.92 31.26 19.75
C PRO A 365 14.25 29.94 20.09
N VAL A 366 14.10 29.06 19.09
CA VAL A 366 13.72 27.68 19.32
C VAL A 366 14.90 27.07 20.07
N GLY A 367 14.88 27.16 21.40
CA GLY A 367 15.80 26.38 22.23
C GLY A 367 15.64 24.92 21.83
N PRO A 368 16.73 24.13 21.82
CA PRO A 368 16.62 22.71 21.49
C PRO A 368 15.50 22.09 22.35
N LEU A 369 14.59 21.35 21.72
CA LEU A 369 13.47 20.71 22.42
C LEU A 369 13.95 19.87 23.62
N ASP A 370 15.21 19.42 23.59
CA ASP A 370 15.92 18.75 24.68
C ASP A 370 15.93 19.54 25.99
N ALA A 371 15.93 20.88 25.95
CA ALA A 371 15.92 21.73 27.15
C ALA A 371 14.55 21.77 27.85
N LEU A 372 13.46 21.45 27.15
CA LEU A 372 12.12 21.30 27.73
C LEU A 372 11.83 19.86 28.18
N VAL A 373 12.39 18.86 27.49
CA VAL A 373 12.26 17.45 27.87
C VAL A 373 13.02 17.15 29.18
N GLY A 374 14.14 17.83 29.43
CA GLY A 374 14.90 17.68 30.68
C GLY A 374 14.26 18.25 31.95
N LYS A 375 13.08 18.91 31.86
CA LYS A 375 12.39 19.50 33.02
C LYS A 375 11.03 18.86 33.35
N LEU A 376 10.59 17.85 32.58
CA LEU A 376 9.43 17.05 32.96
C LEU A 376 9.88 15.97 33.97
N PRO A 377 9.19 15.81 35.12
CA PRO A 377 9.47 14.68 36.00
C PRO A 377 9.24 13.38 35.21
N PRO A 378 10.14 12.38 35.32
CA PRO A 378 10.03 11.16 34.53
C PRO A 378 8.68 10.48 34.80
N PRO A 379 7.93 10.07 33.75
CA PRO A 379 6.73 9.28 33.94
C PRO A 379 7.16 7.88 34.41
N PHE A 380 6.87 7.58 35.68
CA PHE A 380 7.01 6.27 36.32
C PHE A 380 8.43 5.67 36.31
N ALA A 381 9.16 5.92 37.39
CA ALA A 381 10.29 5.06 37.76
C ALA A 381 9.75 3.64 38.00
N ILE A 382 10.05 2.73 37.06
CA ILE A 382 9.94 1.30 37.29
C ILE A 382 10.99 0.98 38.36
N VAL A 383 10.53 0.50 39.52
CA VAL A 383 11.38 -0.05 40.56
C VAL A 383 12.08 -1.26 39.96
N GLU A 384 13.39 -1.15 39.72
CA GLU A 384 14.20 -2.31 39.33
C GLU A 384 14.13 -3.36 40.46
N PRO A 385 13.82 -4.63 40.15
CA PRO A 385 13.91 -5.68 41.15
C PRO A 385 15.38 -5.81 41.58
N LYS A 386 15.63 -5.60 42.87
CA LYS A 386 16.94 -5.89 43.49
C LYS A 386 17.35 -7.30 43.08
N THR A 387 18.46 -7.42 42.36
CA THR A 387 19.12 -8.69 42.12
C THR A 387 19.54 -9.26 43.47
N GLU A 388 18.80 -10.25 43.95
CA GLU A 388 19.21 -11.11 45.05
C GLU A 388 20.51 -11.81 44.66
N THR A 389 21.58 -11.41 45.35
CA THR A 389 22.86 -12.11 45.37
C THR A 389 22.64 -13.54 45.86
N LYS A 390 22.88 -14.51 44.97
CA LYS A 390 22.99 -15.93 45.32
C LYS A 390 24.04 -16.10 46.41
N GLY A 391 23.58 -16.35 47.63
CA GLY A 391 24.39 -16.89 48.71
C GLY A 391 24.84 -18.31 48.37
N LYS A 392 26.16 -18.50 48.31
CA LYS A 392 26.85 -19.78 48.47
C LYS A 392 26.33 -20.44 49.75
N TRP A 393 25.78 -21.65 49.64
CA TRP A 393 25.65 -22.56 50.78
C TRP A 393 26.73 -23.63 50.61
N GLU A 394 27.76 -23.55 51.45
CA GLU A 394 28.63 -24.66 51.81
C GLU A 394 28.08 -25.26 53.12
N GLY A 395 27.87 -26.57 53.11
CA GLY A 395 27.35 -27.37 54.22
C GLY A 395 27.24 -28.82 53.80
#